data_AF-A0A3M1F7Q6-F1
#
_entry.id   AF-A0A3M1F7Q6-F1
#
_cell.length_a   1.000
_cell.length_b   1.000
_cell.length_c   1.000
_cell.angle_alpha   90.00
_cell.angle_beta   90.00
_cell.angle_gamma   90.00
#
_symmetry.space_group_name_H-M   'P 1'
#
loop_
_entity.id
_entity.type
_entity.pdbx_description
1 polymer ?
#
loop_
_entity_poly.entity_id
_entity_poly.type
_entity_poly.pdbx_seq_one_letter_code
_entity_poly.pdbx_strand_id
1 'polypeptide(L)'
;MGTRVDAVPRIECFIDVFHHTQERAQIRPDITPAELVQAIIDEFAGEISYLGRNASAYTIWLMEEERELDPGQRVDAQIRPGVRLALREREKPRPPGAHLLARPFYLREINHGYIYKVPWLPAIIGRPDPSLAENELVLVDLHDLPNGARVSRRHVRLLERDGEIFVERCARNSVTLLRAEGGEESLENHLLPLHPGDKIRLDRSQILLEALFPEPRAA
;
A
#
# COMPACT_ATOMS: atom_id res chain seq x y z
N MET A 1 -16.34 32.65 33.80
CA MET A 1 -16.28 31.21 34.13
C MET A 1 -15.60 30.51 32.98
N GLY A 2 -14.28 30.28 33.08
CA GLY A 2 -13.53 29.53 32.08
C GLY A 2 -13.66 28.04 32.39
N THR A 3 -14.27 27.28 31.48
CA THR A 3 -14.34 25.82 31.58
C THR A 3 -12.91 25.29 31.50
N ARG A 4 -12.42 24.75 32.62
CA ARG A 4 -11.16 24.00 32.66
C ARG A 4 -11.40 22.75 31.82
N VAL A 5 -10.80 22.68 30.63
CA VAL A 5 -10.80 21.45 29.84
C VAL A 5 -9.82 20.53 30.55
N ASP A 6 -10.34 19.61 31.35
CA ASP A 6 -9.51 18.58 31.97
C ASP A 6 -8.85 17.77 30.85
N ALA A 7 -7.52 17.63 30.93
CA ALA A 7 -6.76 16.90 29.94
C ALA A 7 -7.20 15.44 29.93
N VAL A 8 -7.69 14.96 28.77
CA VAL A 8 -8.07 13.56 28.60
C VAL A 8 -6.84 12.70 28.85
N PRO A 9 -6.88 11.74 29.79
CA PRO A 9 -5.72 10.89 30.10
C PRO A 9 -5.28 10.14 28.84
N ARG A 10 -3.96 10.05 28.63
CA ARG A 10 -3.34 9.38 27.47
C ARG A 10 -2.68 8.08 27.92
N ILE A 11 -2.68 7.08 27.05
CA ILE A 11 -1.91 5.85 27.23
C ILE A 11 -0.55 6.07 26.59
N GLU A 12 0.51 6.08 27.39
CA GLU A 12 1.88 6.10 26.86
C GLU A 12 2.27 4.71 26.37
N CYS A 13 2.81 4.61 25.16
CA CYS A 13 3.26 3.36 24.55
C CYS A 13 4.36 3.64 23.52
N PHE A 14 4.85 2.58 22.88
CA PHE A 14 5.74 2.65 21.74
C PHE A 14 5.06 2.10 20.49
N ILE A 15 5.36 2.67 19.32
CA ILE A 15 4.83 2.18 18.05
C ILE A 15 5.93 1.97 17.02
N ASP A 16 5.84 0.84 16.32
CA ASP A 16 6.61 0.57 15.11
C ASP A 16 5.76 0.90 13.89
N VAL A 17 6.22 1.84 13.06
CA VAL A 17 5.63 2.23 11.78
C VAL A 17 6.66 1.92 10.69
N PHE A 18 6.58 0.72 10.12
CA PHE A 18 7.54 0.21 9.16
C PHE A 18 9.00 0.26 9.65
N HIS A 19 9.82 1.17 9.14
CA HIS A 19 11.22 1.32 9.50
C HIS A 19 11.44 2.29 10.67
N HIS A 20 10.43 3.07 11.04
CA HIS A 20 10.42 3.84 12.27
C HIS A 20 10.02 2.89 13.41
N THR A 21 10.94 2.59 14.31
CA THR A 21 10.72 1.61 15.38
C THR A 21 10.85 2.27 16.74
N GLN A 22 10.05 1.82 17.70
CA GLN A 22 10.04 2.34 19.07
C GLN A 22 9.73 3.85 19.15
N GLU A 23 8.89 4.36 18.25
CA GLU A 23 8.42 5.74 18.31
C GLU A 23 7.53 5.91 19.54
N ARG A 24 7.81 6.92 20.36
CA ARG A 24 7.01 7.16 21.58
C ARG A 24 5.66 7.76 21.17
N ALA A 25 4.57 7.15 21.63
CA ALA A 25 3.21 7.59 21.31
C ALA A 25 2.37 7.84 22.58
N GLN A 26 1.45 8.80 22.49
CA GLN A 26 0.45 9.10 23.51
C GLN A 26 -0.95 8.92 22.92
N ILE A 27 -1.52 7.74 23.12
CA ILE A 27 -2.77 7.33 22.46
C ILE A 27 -3.97 7.77 23.30
N ARG A 28 -5.04 8.21 22.62
CA ARG A 28 -6.32 8.43 23.29
C ARG A 28 -6.92 7.09 23.72
N PRO A 29 -7.42 6.94 24.96
CA PRO A 29 -7.95 5.66 25.42
C PRO A 29 -9.26 5.27 24.72
N ASP A 30 -10.04 6.25 24.30
CA ASP A 30 -11.41 6.09 23.83
C ASP A 30 -11.55 5.75 22.34
N ILE A 31 -10.44 5.69 21.60
CA ILE A 31 -10.46 5.40 20.17
C ILE A 31 -10.43 3.90 19.88
N THR A 32 -10.87 3.55 18.69
CA THR A 32 -10.75 2.23 18.08
C THR A 32 -9.38 2.04 17.39
N PRO A 33 -8.97 0.80 17.11
CA PRO A 33 -7.78 0.54 16.30
C PRO A 33 -7.82 1.22 14.92
N ALA A 34 -8.99 1.33 14.28
CA ALA A 34 -9.12 1.99 12.98
C ALA A 34 -8.83 3.50 13.06
N GLU A 35 -9.32 4.17 14.11
CA GLU A 35 -9.00 5.58 14.38
C GLU A 35 -7.53 5.76 14.74
N LEU A 36 -6.93 4.82 15.46
CA LEU A 36 -5.49 4.83 15.74
C LEU A 36 -4.67 4.69 14.44
N VAL A 37 -5.04 3.77 13.55
CA VAL A 37 -4.42 3.64 12.21
C VAL A 37 -4.50 4.97 11.46
N GLN A 38 -5.68 5.61 11.44
CA GLN A 38 -5.84 6.89 10.75
C GLN A 38 -4.93 7.97 11.34
N ALA A 39 -4.85 8.07 12.67
CA ALA A 39 -3.96 9.02 13.34
C ALA A 39 -2.48 8.79 12.97
N ILE A 40 -2.05 7.53 12.91
CA ILE A 40 -0.68 7.18 12.48
C ILE A 40 -0.45 7.55 11.02
N ILE A 41 -1.43 7.27 10.13
CA ILE A 41 -1.33 7.67 8.73
C ILE A 41 -1.19 9.18 8.61
N ASP A 42 -2.01 9.95 9.33
CA ASP A 42 -1.99 11.42 9.28
C ASP A 42 -0.64 12.00 9.76
N GLU A 43 -0.03 11.36 10.76
CA GLU A 43 1.27 11.75 11.32
C GLU A 43 2.44 11.39 10.38
N PHE A 44 2.45 10.18 9.81
CA PHE A 44 3.60 9.65 9.06
C PHE A 44 3.50 9.77 7.53
N ALA A 45 2.36 10.20 6.97
CA ALA A 45 2.16 10.24 5.50
C ALA A 45 3.15 11.15 4.74
N GLY A 46 3.80 12.10 5.42
CA GLY A 46 4.85 12.95 4.83
C GLY A 46 6.25 12.35 4.89
N GLU A 47 6.48 11.38 5.78
CA GLU A 47 7.80 10.81 6.06
C GLU A 47 8.01 9.49 5.34
N ILE A 48 6.96 8.66 5.27
CA ILE A 48 7.03 7.32 4.68
C ILE A 48 6.34 7.35 3.30
N SER A 49 7.15 7.38 2.23
CA SER A 49 6.65 7.56 0.85
C SER A 49 5.71 6.45 0.35
N TYR A 50 5.79 5.27 0.95
CA TYR A 50 4.96 4.10 0.65
C TYR A 50 3.86 3.82 1.69
N LEU A 51 3.63 4.74 2.66
CA LEU A 51 2.48 4.68 3.55
C LEU A 51 1.23 5.22 2.84
N GLY A 52 0.38 4.32 2.37
CA GLY A 52 -0.90 4.64 1.74
C GLY A 52 -1.92 5.24 2.71
N ARG A 53 -2.82 6.07 2.17
CA ARG A 53 -3.82 6.82 2.95
C ARG A 53 -5.07 6.03 3.36
N ASN A 54 -5.22 4.80 2.89
CA ASN A 54 -6.38 3.97 3.20
C ASN A 54 -6.15 3.20 4.51
N ALA A 55 -6.76 3.65 5.61
CA ALA A 55 -6.67 2.99 6.91
C ALA A 55 -7.07 1.51 6.89
N SER A 56 -8.02 1.10 6.04
CA SER A 56 -8.44 -0.30 5.96
C SER A 56 -7.36 -1.24 5.42
N ALA A 57 -6.30 -0.71 4.80
CA ALA A 57 -5.15 -1.49 4.36
C ALA A 57 -4.21 -1.89 5.51
N TYR A 58 -4.47 -1.43 6.74
CA TYR A 58 -3.59 -1.66 7.88
C TYR A 58 -4.32 -2.24 9.08
N THR A 59 -3.50 -2.71 10.02
CA THR A 59 -3.87 -3.29 11.31
C THR A 59 -2.88 -2.86 12.36
N ILE A 60 -3.32 -2.82 13.61
CA ILE A 60 -2.45 -2.60 14.76
C ILE A 60 -2.22 -3.92 15.45
N TRP A 61 -0.96 -4.25 15.68
CA TRP A 61 -0.54 -5.46 16.35
C TRP A 61 0.07 -5.13 17.70
N LEU A 62 -0.26 -5.91 18.72
CA LEU A 62 0.46 -5.94 19.99
C LEU A 62 1.64 -6.88 19.85
N MET A 63 2.86 -6.36 19.96
CA MET A 63 4.07 -7.07 19.57
C MET A 63 4.46 -8.16 20.57
N GLU A 64 4.22 -7.94 21.86
CA GLU A 64 4.54 -8.91 22.93
C GLU A 64 3.69 -10.18 22.85
N GLU A 65 2.47 -10.06 22.33
CA GLU A 65 1.50 -11.16 22.22
C GLU A 65 1.35 -11.67 20.78
N GLU A 66 2.03 -11.03 19.82
CA GLU A 66 1.89 -11.28 18.38
C GLU A 66 0.44 -11.43 17.92
N ARG A 67 -0.43 -10.49 18.32
CA ARG A 67 -1.84 -10.46 17.89
C ARG A 67 -2.29 -9.12 17.32
N GLU A 68 -3.22 -9.17 16.39
CA GLU A 68 -3.99 -8.01 15.95
C GLU A 68 -4.92 -7.52 17.08
N LEU A 69 -5.07 -6.20 17.23
CA LEU A 69 -6.09 -5.62 18.09
C LEU A 69 -7.48 -5.81 17.47
N ASP A 70 -8.47 -6.17 18.27
CA ASP A 70 -9.86 -6.32 17.85
C ASP A 70 -10.42 -4.97 17.39
N PRO A 71 -10.83 -4.82 16.11
CA PRO A 71 -11.34 -3.56 15.58
C PRO A 71 -12.68 -3.15 16.20
N GLY A 72 -13.42 -4.06 16.82
CA GLY A 72 -14.70 -3.79 17.49
C GLY A 72 -14.57 -3.28 18.93
N GLN A 73 -13.35 -3.25 19.47
CA GLN A 73 -13.09 -2.82 20.85
C GLN A 73 -12.23 -1.57 20.90
N ARG A 74 -12.38 -0.78 21.97
CA ARG A 74 -11.51 0.38 22.23
C ARG A 74 -10.08 -0.05 22.51
N VAL A 75 -9.13 0.83 22.24
CA VAL A 75 -7.70 0.57 22.49
C VAL A 75 -7.44 0.35 23.98
N ASP A 76 -8.03 1.15 24.87
CA ASP A 76 -7.81 1.04 26.32
C ASP A 76 -8.30 -0.27 26.97
N ALA A 77 -9.27 -0.92 26.35
CA ALA A 77 -9.73 -2.25 26.76
C ALA A 77 -8.73 -3.36 26.41
N GLN A 78 -7.80 -3.09 25.49
CA GLN A 78 -6.96 -4.12 24.87
C GLN A 78 -5.46 -4.00 25.19
N ILE A 79 -5.02 -2.81 25.61
CA ILE A 79 -3.60 -2.51 25.84
C ILE A 79 -3.35 -1.91 27.23
N ARG A 80 -2.08 -1.95 27.67
CA ARG A 80 -1.61 -1.30 28.91
C ARG A 80 -0.57 -0.23 28.59
N PRO A 81 -0.32 0.74 29.49
CA PRO A 81 0.80 1.66 29.32
C PRO A 81 2.13 0.91 29.19
N GLY A 82 3.03 1.42 28.35
CA GLY A 82 4.38 0.90 28.12
C GLY A 82 4.50 -0.24 27.11
N VAL A 83 3.39 -0.74 26.55
CA VAL A 83 3.42 -1.79 25.51
C VAL A 83 3.98 -1.27 24.18
N ARG A 84 4.37 -2.21 23.31
CA ARG A 84 4.82 -1.95 21.95
C ARG A 84 3.79 -2.39 20.93
N LEU A 85 3.35 -1.45 20.12
CA LEU A 85 2.44 -1.66 19.00
C LEU A 85 3.20 -1.68 17.68
N ALA A 86 2.62 -2.28 16.64
CA ALA A 86 3.11 -2.17 15.28
C ALA A 86 1.97 -1.93 14.30
N LEU A 87 2.13 -0.94 13.42
CA LEU A 87 1.32 -0.80 12.23
C LEU A 87 1.78 -1.86 11.22
N ARG A 88 0.86 -2.74 10.82
CA ARG A 88 1.12 -3.77 9.80
C ARG A 88 0.12 -3.66 8.67
N GLU A 89 0.61 -3.82 7.45
CA GLU A 89 -0.24 -3.94 6.27
C GLU A 89 -1.02 -5.25 6.28
N ARG A 90 -2.28 -5.21 5.87
CA ARG A 90 -3.05 -6.43 5.60
C ARG A 90 -2.48 -7.12 4.37
N GLU A 91 -2.14 -8.39 4.52
CA GLU A 91 -1.66 -9.18 3.38
C GLU A 91 -2.81 -9.57 2.46
N LYS A 92 -2.65 -9.33 1.16
CA LYS A 92 -3.53 -9.91 0.14
C LYS A 92 -3.16 -11.38 -0.05
N PRO A 93 -4.15 -12.29 -0.11
CA PRO A 93 -3.87 -13.70 -0.31
C PRO A 93 -3.14 -13.90 -1.63
N ARG A 94 -2.11 -14.76 -1.61
CA ARG A 94 -1.36 -15.11 -2.82
C ARG A 94 -2.21 -16.02 -3.71
N PRO A 95 -2.46 -15.65 -4.97
CA PRO A 95 -3.20 -16.48 -5.90
C PRO A 95 -2.38 -17.69 -6.35
N PRO A 96 -3.04 -18.76 -6.84
CA PRO A 96 -2.36 -19.92 -7.43
C PRO A 96 -1.41 -19.50 -8.57
N GLY A 97 -0.23 -20.11 -8.62
CA GLY A 97 0.77 -19.84 -9.65
C GLY A 97 1.60 -18.56 -9.44
N ALA A 98 1.22 -17.68 -8.51
CA ALA A 98 2.06 -16.57 -8.12
C ALA A 98 3.10 -16.99 -7.07
N HIS A 99 4.27 -16.36 -7.11
CA HIS A 99 5.31 -16.50 -6.11
C HIS A 99 5.46 -15.21 -5.30
N LEU A 100 5.82 -15.34 -4.02
CA LEU A 100 6.11 -14.18 -3.19
C LEU A 100 7.42 -13.55 -3.64
N LEU A 101 7.46 -12.22 -3.66
CA LEU A 101 8.70 -11.50 -3.85
C LEU A 101 9.54 -11.56 -2.58
N ALA A 102 10.84 -11.73 -2.74
CA ALA A 102 11.78 -11.58 -1.62
C ALA A 102 11.70 -10.17 -1.00
N ARG A 103 11.41 -9.17 -1.83
CA ARG A 103 11.17 -7.78 -1.41
C ARG A 103 9.92 -7.25 -2.13
N PRO A 104 8.86 -6.91 -1.39
CA PRO A 104 7.71 -6.26 -2.01
C PRO A 104 8.10 -4.87 -2.51
N PHE A 105 7.44 -4.41 -3.56
CA PHE A 105 7.48 -3.02 -4.00
C PHE A 105 6.06 -2.45 -3.99
N TYR A 106 5.93 -1.18 -4.30
CA TYR A 106 4.67 -0.47 -4.23
C TYR A 106 4.40 0.28 -5.53
N LEU A 107 3.13 0.44 -5.86
CA LEU A 107 2.67 1.34 -6.91
C LEU A 107 1.86 2.46 -6.27
N ARG A 108 2.24 3.71 -6.52
CA ARG A 108 1.54 4.90 -6.06
C ARG A 108 0.79 5.55 -7.20
N GLU A 109 -0.54 5.64 -7.07
CA GLU A 109 -1.35 6.46 -7.96
C GLU A 109 -1.15 7.94 -7.61
N ILE A 110 -0.69 8.71 -8.59
CA ILE A 110 -0.16 10.06 -8.36
C ILE A 110 -1.24 11.07 -7.97
N ASN A 111 -2.46 10.97 -8.52
CA ASN A 111 -3.44 12.05 -8.34
C ASN A 111 -4.15 12.01 -6.98
N HIS A 112 -4.36 10.82 -6.42
CA HIS A 112 -5.09 10.63 -5.16
C HIS A 112 -4.20 10.07 -4.05
N GLY A 113 -2.99 9.61 -4.38
CA GLY A 113 -2.05 9.05 -3.42
C GLY A 113 -2.44 7.65 -2.92
N TYR A 114 -3.25 6.90 -3.69
CA TYR A 114 -3.49 5.49 -3.39
C TYR A 114 -2.20 4.70 -3.56
N ILE A 115 -1.87 3.85 -2.59
CA ILE A 115 -0.67 3.03 -2.62
C ILE A 115 -1.09 1.56 -2.60
N TYR A 116 -0.52 0.80 -3.53
CA TYR A 116 -0.77 -0.62 -3.71
C TYR A 116 0.52 -1.38 -3.46
N LYS A 117 0.55 -2.17 -2.39
CA LYS A 117 1.63 -3.14 -2.15
C LYS A 117 1.59 -4.23 -3.21
N VAL A 118 2.75 -4.58 -3.74
CA VAL A 118 2.99 -5.72 -4.65
C VAL A 118 3.84 -6.77 -3.95
N PRO A 119 3.21 -7.75 -3.28
CA PRO A 119 3.93 -8.77 -2.52
C PRO A 119 4.22 -10.05 -3.31
N TRP A 120 3.60 -10.24 -4.47
CA TRP A 120 3.77 -11.42 -5.32
C TRP A 120 3.66 -11.08 -6.79
N LEU A 121 4.23 -11.94 -7.65
CA LEU A 121 4.14 -11.87 -9.09
C LEU A 121 3.82 -13.25 -9.71
N PRO A 122 3.25 -13.33 -10.93
CA PRO A 122 2.78 -12.20 -11.74
C PRO A 122 1.61 -11.48 -11.08
N ALA A 123 1.49 -10.17 -11.32
CA ALA A 123 0.38 -9.37 -10.83
C ALA A 123 -0.20 -8.50 -11.95
N ILE A 124 -1.48 -8.18 -11.88
CA ILE A 124 -2.19 -7.44 -12.92
C ILE A 124 -2.71 -6.12 -12.36
N ILE A 125 -2.52 -5.07 -13.16
CA ILE A 125 -3.12 -3.76 -13.01
C ILE A 125 -4.30 -3.68 -13.98
N GLY A 126 -5.49 -3.39 -13.46
CA GLY A 126 -6.68 -3.38 -14.30
C GLY A 126 -7.97 -3.17 -13.53
N ARG A 127 -9.02 -3.87 -13.97
CA ARG A 127 -10.30 -3.93 -13.28
C ARG A 127 -10.70 -5.40 -13.11
N PRO A 128 -11.19 -5.82 -11.94
CA PRO A 128 -11.68 -7.17 -11.74
C PRO A 128 -12.86 -7.44 -12.66
N ASP A 129 -12.93 -8.68 -13.13
CA ASP A 129 -14.05 -9.26 -13.84
C ASP A 129 -14.03 -10.77 -13.55
N PRO A 130 -14.96 -11.27 -12.71
CA PRO A 130 -15.02 -12.68 -12.33
C PRO A 130 -15.22 -13.65 -13.49
N SER A 131 -15.67 -13.16 -14.66
CA SER A 131 -15.87 -13.98 -15.86
C SER A 131 -14.60 -14.19 -16.68
N LEU A 132 -13.52 -13.46 -16.37
CA LEU A 132 -12.25 -13.54 -17.07
C LEU A 132 -11.25 -14.39 -16.29
N ALA A 133 -10.40 -15.11 -17.04
CA ALA A 133 -9.25 -15.80 -16.48
C ALA A 133 -8.33 -14.85 -15.69
N GLU A 134 -7.56 -15.41 -14.75
CA GLU A 134 -6.54 -14.68 -13.99
C GLU A 134 -7.13 -13.48 -13.19
N ASN A 135 -8.39 -13.58 -12.76
CA ASN A 135 -9.02 -12.50 -12.00
C ASN A 135 -8.39 -12.33 -10.62
N GLU A 136 -7.99 -13.44 -10.03
CA GLU A 136 -7.21 -13.53 -8.81
C GLU A 136 -5.83 -12.86 -8.92
N LEU A 137 -5.29 -12.67 -10.14
CA LEU A 137 -4.04 -11.94 -10.36
C LEU A 137 -4.24 -10.41 -10.39
N VAL A 138 -5.47 -9.90 -10.42
CA VAL A 138 -5.74 -8.44 -10.35
C VAL A 138 -5.42 -7.95 -8.94
N LEU A 139 -4.22 -7.42 -8.79
CA LEU A 139 -3.72 -6.90 -7.52
C LEU A 139 -4.01 -5.41 -7.37
N VAL A 140 -3.85 -4.66 -8.46
CA VAL A 140 -4.11 -3.22 -8.50
C VAL A 140 -5.43 -3.00 -9.22
N ASP A 141 -6.49 -2.90 -8.42
CA ASP A 141 -7.83 -2.57 -8.90
C ASP A 141 -7.97 -1.07 -9.06
N LEU A 142 -8.22 -0.63 -10.29
CA LEU A 142 -8.40 0.77 -10.65
C LEU A 142 -9.88 1.10 -10.91
N HIS A 143 -10.83 0.20 -10.62
CA HIS A 143 -12.25 0.37 -10.93
C HIS A 143 -12.84 1.65 -10.33
N ASP A 144 -12.58 1.88 -9.04
CA ASP A 144 -13.16 2.98 -8.26
C ASP A 144 -12.44 4.33 -8.44
N LEU A 145 -11.36 4.36 -9.22
CA LEU A 145 -10.68 5.62 -9.50
C LEU A 145 -11.45 6.48 -10.50
N PRO A 146 -11.29 7.82 -10.45
CA PRO A 146 -11.69 8.67 -11.57
C PRO A 146 -11.07 8.18 -12.87
N ASN A 147 -11.90 8.04 -13.91
CA ASN A 147 -11.54 7.42 -15.20
C ASN A 147 -11.17 5.93 -15.15
N GLY A 148 -11.34 5.27 -14.01
CA GLY A 148 -11.14 3.83 -13.81
C GLY A 148 -11.90 2.99 -14.83
N ALA A 149 -13.13 3.37 -15.17
CA ALA A 149 -13.95 2.71 -16.19
C ALA A 149 -13.30 2.62 -17.60
N ARG A 150 -12.30 3.47 -17.90
CA ARG A 150 -11.52 3.44 -19.16
C ARG A 150 -10.36 2.45 -19.14
N VAL A 151 -10.05 1.89 -17.97
CA VAL A 151 -9.01 0.88 -17.76
C VAL A 151 -9.54 -0.48 -18.20
N SER A 152 -8.76 -1.18 -19.02
CA SER A 152 -9.01 -2.57 -19.38
C SER A 152 -9.00 -3.50 -18.16
N ARG A 153 -9.78 -4.58 -18.21
CA ARG A 153 -9.84 -5.56 -17.11
C ARG A 153 -8.48 -6.21 -16.80
N ARG A 154 -7.64 -6.39 -17.82
CA ARG A 154 -6.23 -6.80 -17.73
C ARG A 154 -5.41 -5.79 -18.53
N HIS A 155 -4.95 -4.71 -17.90
CA HIS A 155 -4.33 -3.60 -18.62
C HIS A 155 -2.83 -3.79 -18.76
N VAL A 156 -2.16 -3.98 -17.62
CA VAL A 156 -0.72 -4.20 -17.50
C VAL A 156 -0.50 -5.42 -16.62
N ARG A 157 0.49 -6.23 -16.98
CA ARG A 157 1.00 -7.32 -16.15
C ARG A 157 2.40 -6.96 -15.66
N LEU A 158 2.63 -7.24 -14.40
CA LEU A 158 3.91 -7.16 -13.71
C LEU A 158 4.49 -8.57 -13.65
N LEU A 159 5.77 -8.70 -13.97
CA LEU A 159 6.48 -9.98 -14.06
C LEU A 159 7.84 -9.86 -13.39
N GLU A 160 8.40 -10.97 -12.92
CA GLU A 160 9.78 -11.04 -12.46
C GLU A 160 10.58 -11.96 -13.39
N ARG A 161 11.78 -11.53 -13.79
CA ARG A 161 12.75 -12.38 -14.51
C ARG A 161 14.14 -12.07 -13.97
N ASP A 162 14.87 -13.10 -13.56
CA ASP A 162 16.24 -12.98 -13.05
C ASP A 162 16.40 -11.94 -11.91
N GLY A 163 15.35 -11.80 -11.08
CA GLY A 163 15.31 -10.84 -9.95
C GLY A 163 14.93 -9.41 -10.34
N GLU A 164 14.70 -9.13 -11.62
CA GLU A 164 14.25 -7.83 -12.13
C GLU A 164 12.74 -7.82 -12.37
N ILE A 165 12.12 -6.68 -12.08
CA ILE A 165 10.68 -6.46 -12.27
C ILE A 165 10.45 -5.87 -13.66
N PHE A 166 9.47 -6.41 -14.38
CA PHE A 166 9.12 -5.97 -15.71
C PHE A 166 7.63 -5.62 -15.83
N VAL A 167 7.33 -4.72 -16.76
CA VAL A 167 5.98 -4.33 -17.17
C VAL A 167 5.67 -4.82 -18.58
N GLU A 168 4.49 -5.41 -18.75
CA GLU A 168 3.97 -5.90 -20.03
C GLU A 168 2.56 -5.34 -20.27
N ARG A 169 2.31 -4.82 -21.48
CA ARG A 169 0.97 -4.40 -21.89
C ARG A 169 0.12 -5.62 -22.25
N CYS A 170 -1.04 -5.77 -21.61
CA CYS A 170 -1.98 -6.88 -21.84
C CYS A 170 -3.24 -6.49 -22.63
N ALA A 171 -3.47 -5.19 -22.85
CA ALA A 171 -4.67 -4.69 -23.51
C ALA A 171 -4.35 -3.86 -24.74
N ARG A 172 -5.36 -3.68 -25.62
CA ARG A 172 -5.23 -2.85 -26.84
C ARG A 172 -4.94 -1.37 -26.56
N ASN A 173 -5.42 -0.84 -25.43
CA ASN A 173 -5.12 0.54 -25.04
C ASN A 173 -3.61 0.68 -24.77
N SER A 174 -3.03 1.78 -25.22
CA SER A 174 -1.59 2.03 -25.07
C SER A 174 -1.22 2.30 -23.61
N VAL A 175 0.02 1.95 -23.30
CA VAL A 175 0.66 2.15 -22.00
C VAL A 175 2.03 2.74 -22.30
N THR A 176 2.34 3.82 -21.60
CA THR A 176 3.65 4.47 -21.67
C THR A 176 4.37 4.30 -20.33
N LEU A 177 5.66 3.94 -20.37
CA LEU A 177 6.55 4.00 -19.23
C LEU A 177 7.30 5.34 -19.26
N LEU A 178 7.11 6.16 -18.24
CA LEU A 178 7.87 7.39 -18.04
C LEU A 178 9.04 7.08 -17.11
N ARG A 179 10.26 7.33 -17.58
CA ARG A 179 11.47 7.00 -16.81
C ARG A 179 11.72 8.02 -15.70
N ALA A 180 12.24 7.56 -14.57
CA ALA A 180 12.60 8.43 -13.45
C ALA A 180 13.63 9.51 -13.84
N GLU A 181 14.61 9.12 -14.66
CA GLU A 181 15.66 9.98 -15.23
C GLU A 181 15.18 10.87 -16.40
N GLY A 182 13.92 10.72 -16.82
CA GLY A 182 13.34 11.40 -17.97
C GLY A 182 13.33 10.54 -19.23
N GLY A 183 12.39 10.85 -20.12
CA GLY A 183 12.10 10.05 -21.32
C GLY A 183 10.81 9.24 -21.18
N GLU A 184 10.30 8.78 -22.32
CA GLU A 184 9.05 8.03 -22.41
C GLU A 184 9.23 6.86 -23.38
N GLU A 185 8.79 5.67 -22.98
CA GLU A 185 8.83 4.45 -23.79
C GLU A 185 7.43 3.82 -23.89
N SER A 186 7.00 3.51 -25.10
CA SER A 186 5.73 2.81 -25.32
C SER A 186 5.89 1.30 -25.13
N LEU A 187 4.99 0.66 -24.38
CA LEU A 187 4.97 -0.80 -24.16
C LEU A 187 4.35 -1.57 -25.35
N GLU A 188 4.50 -1.08 -26.59
CA GLU A 188 3.64 -1.50 -27.69
C GLU A 188 3.75 -3.00 -28.04
N ASN A 189 4.86 -3.68 -27.75
CA ASN A 189 4.97 -5.16 -27.67
C ASN A 189 6.20 -5.60 -26.84
N HIS A 190 6.65 -4.76 -25.93
CA HIS A 190 7.90 -4.97 -25.21
C HIS A 190 7.65 -5.21 -23.74
N LEU A 191 8.38 -6.18 -23.22
CA LEU A 191 8.61 -6.32 -21.81
C LEU A 191 9.70 -5.31 -21.44
N LEU A 192 9.36 -4.30 -20.64
CA LEU A 192 10.32 -3.27 -20.22
C LEU A 192 10.64 -3.42 -18.74
N PRO A 193 11.91 -3.26 -18.32
CA PRO A 193 12.26 -3.27 -16.91
C PRO A 193 11.61 -2.08 -16.21
N LEU A 194 11.16 -2.27 -14.98
CA LEU A 194 10.54 -1.27 -14.12
C LEU A 194 11.50 -0.92 -12.98
N HIS A 195 11.99 0.31 -12.98
CA HIS A 195 12.93 0.80 -11.98
C HIS A 195 12.24 1.67 -10.92
N PRO A 196 12.89 1.93 -9.77
CA PRO A 196 12.39 2.88 -8.79
C PRO A 196 12.18 4.28 -9.40
N GLY A 197 11.01 4.87 -9.14
CA GLY A 197 10.62 6.19 -9.63
C GLY A 197 9.98 6.22 -11.02
N ASP A 198 10.08 5.12 -11.78
CA ASP A 198 9.40 4.97 -13.07
C ASP A 198 7.88 5.06 -12.89
N LYS A 199 7.19 5.59 -13.91
CA LYS A 199 5.74 5.78 -13.88
C LYS A 199 5.08 5.07 -15.05
N ILE A 200 4.13 4.19 -14.73
CA ILE A 200 3.28 3.51 -15.70
C ILE A 200 2.08 4.43 -15.97
N ARG A 201 2.01 5.00 -17.18
CA ARG A 201 0.87 5.82 -17.63
C ARG A 201 -0.07 4.96 -18.47
N LEU A 202 -1.33 4.89 -18.05
CA LEU A 202 -2.41 4.26 -18.82
C LEU A 202 -3.07 5.31 -19.72
N ASP A 203 -2.65 5.41 -20.97
CA ASP A 203 -2.86 6.62 -21.79
C ASP A 203 -4.35 6.98 -22.00
N ARG A 204 -5.26 6.00 -22.06
CA ARG A 204 -6.69 6.30 -22.24
C ARG A 204 -7.36 6.85 -20.98
N SER A 205 -6.94 6.40 -19.80
CA SER A 205 -7.49 6.87 -18.51
C SER A 205 -6.67 8.02 -17.90
N GLN A 206 -5.44 8.22 -18.38
CA GLN A 206 -4.45 9.16 -17.84
C GLN A 206 -4.09 8.86 -16.37
N ILE A 207 -4.32 7.63 -15.91
CA ILE A 207 -3.88 7.18 -14.59
C ILE A 207 -2.36 6.96 -14.65
N LEU A 208 -1.64 7.52 -13.68
CA LEU A 208 -0.20 7.35 -13.50
C LEU A 208 0.08 6.58 -12.22
N LEU A 209 0.86 5.50 -12.34
CA LEU A 209 1.30 4.66 -11.22
C LEU A 209 2.83 4.72 -11.13
N GLU A 210 3.35 5.30 -10.06
CA GLU A 210 4.79 5.36 -9.79
C GLU A 210 5.28 4.15 -9.01
N ALA A 211 6.38 3.56 -9.43
CA ALA A 211 7.00 2.43 -8.75
C ALA A 211 7.89 2.91 -7.60
N LEU A 212 7.60 2.42 -6.39
CA LEU A 212 8.35 2.72 -5.17
C LEU A 212 8.95 1.42 -4.64
N PHE A 213 10.26 1.40 -4.43
CA PHE A 213 10.99 0.27 -3.89
C PHE A 213 11.54 0.69 -2.52
N PRO A 214 11.00 0.18 -1.41
CA PRO A 214 11.50 0.52 -0.08
C PRO A 214 12.95 0.11 0.07
N GLU A 215 13.71 0.95 0.78
CA GLU A 215 15.05 0.61 1.20
C GLU A 215 15.05 -0.68 2.06
N PRO A 216 16.10 -1.50 1.99
CA PRO A 216 16.24 -2.63 2.89
C PRO A 216 16.20 -2.15 4.34
N ARG A 217 15.49 -2.86 5.22
CA ARG A 217 15.71 -2.69 6.67
C ARG A 217 17.19 -2.95 6.94
N ALA A 218 17.88 -1.99 7.54
CA ALA A 218 19.16 -2.26 8.17
C ALA A 218 18.93 -3.38 9.21
N ALA A 219 19.72 -4.45 9.11
CA ALA A 219 19.64 -5.61 9.99
C ALA A 219 20.12 -5.28 11.41
#